data_AF-A0A927NII7-F1
#
_entry.id   AF-A0A927NII7-F1
#
_cell.length_a   1.000
_cell.length_b   1.000
_cell.length_c   1.000
_cell.angle_alpha   90.00
_cell.angle_beta   90.00
_cell.angle_gamma   90.00
#
_symmetry.space_group_name_H-M   'P 1'
#
loop_
_entity.id
_entity.type
_entity.pdbx_description
1 polymer ?
#
loop_
_entity_poly.entity_id
_entity_poly.type
_entity_poly.pdbx_seq_one_letter_code
_entity_poly.pdbx_strand_id
1 'polypeptide(L)'
;MKEFSLERKGYSIKEVDDYLILEQIEHDRHLKEKQARINELRQENFDLTRQLNIYKQKEESISLALTNANEKAKEIIAKAKLEYSLELKNLDAFYEKWNNFFNELIKRYPKMHDFDDKKVLSNIKEDIKNIVSGTYQISYKEDNKNSVSVLLDKLKEHSQNKERKKVSLKTNENVNKDIIIKTECELEYQEQNNKINNIKPITNLKLDNEEKEEFESLLDKFLHTNNKISKGYESRILNTNKKSKYPKANSSGFDFEQALNPTDDLSKIMQGFKLD
;
A
#
# COMPACT_ATOMS: atom_id res chain seq x y z
N MET A 1 27.93 46.37 -33.77
CA MET A 1 27.17 46.74 -34.98
C MET A 1 28.04 46.37 -36.17
N LYS A 2 27.54 45.58 -37.11
CA LYS A 2 28.26 45.28 -38.35
C LYS A 2 28.18 46.49 -39.27
N GLU A 3 29.30 46.82 -39.89
CA GLU A 3 29.40 47.88 -40.89
C GLU A 3 29.23 47.25 -42.28
N PHE A 4 28.30 47.77 -43.08
CA PHE A 4 28.04 47.30 -44.44
C PHE A 4 28.69 48.25 -45.45
N SER A 5 29.11 47.73 -46.60
CA SER A 5 29.68 48.58 -47.66
C SER A 5 28.61 49.51 -48.26
N LEU A 6 28.99 50.77 -48.51
CA LEU A 6 28.12 51.79 -49.12
C LEU A 6 28.32 51.79 -50.64
N GLU A 7 27.29 51.38 -51.37
CA GLU A 7 27.16 51.64 -52.81
C GLU A 7 26.54 53.02 -53.04
N ARG A 8 26.62 53.54 -54.29
CA ARG A 8 26.31 54.91 -54.72
C ARG A 8 25.11 55.62 -54.05
N LYS A 9 24.10 54.88 -53.55
CA LYS A 9 22.96 55.38 -52.76
C LYS A 9 22.42 54.40 -51.69
N GLY A 10 23.24 53.57 -51.05
CA GLY A 10 22.75 52.68 -49.99
C GLY A 10 23.74 51.58 -49.60
N TYR A 11 23.35 50.70 -48.69
CA TYR A 11 24.12 49.50 -48.36
C TYR A 11 24.08 48.48 -49.50
N SER A 12 25.14 47.68 -49.67
CA SER A 12 25.12 46.60 -50.65
C SER A 12 24.04 45.56 -50.28
N ILE A 13 23.07 45.39 -51.19
CA ILE A 13 21.88 44.55 -50.97
C ILE A 13 22.27 43.11 -50.66
N LYS A 14 23.32 42.59 -51.31
CA LYS A 14 23.81 41.21 -51.10
C LYS A 14 24.39 41.01 -49.71
N GLU A 15 25.20 41.95 -49.22
CA GLU A 15 25.80 41.86 -47.88
C GLU A 15 24.74 41.97 -46.78
N VAL A 16 23.70 42.77 -47.02
CA VAL A 16 22.55 42.90 -46.11
C VAL A 16 21.69 41.65 -46.14
N ASP A 17 21.38 41.09 -47.31
CA ASP A 17 20.60 39.85 -47.46
C ASP A 17 21.33 38.65 -46.84
N ASP A 18 22.63 38.50 -47.08
CA ASP A 18 23.45 37.45 -46.47
C ASP A 18 23.49 37.59 -44.94
N TYR A 19 23.56 38.84 -44.42
CA TYR A 19 23.48 39.09 -43.00
C TYR A 19 22.11 38.74 -42.41
N LEU A 20 21.02 39.12 -43.09
CA LEU A 20 19.66 38.77 -42.67
C LEU A 20 19.45 37.26 -42.63
N ILE A 21 19.96 36.53 -43.63
CA ILE A 21 19.90 35.07 -43.68
C ILE A 21 20.69 34.46 -42.51
N LEU A 22 21.91 34.94 -42.25
CA LEU A 22 22.71 34.45 -41.13
C LEU A 22 22.06 34.73 -39.78
N GLU A 23 21.57 35.96 -39.57
CA GLU A 23 20.87 36.36 -38.34
C GLU A 23 19.61 35.50 -38.15
N GLN A 24 18.86 35.23 -39.22
CA GLN A 24 17.67 34.37 -39.18
C GLN A 24 18.02 32.92 -38.83
N ILE A 25 19.10 32.37 -39.38
CA ILE A 25 19.61 31.04 -39.03
C ILE A 25 20.03 30.97 -37.56
N GLU A 26 20.74 31.98 -37.05
CA GLU A 26 21.12 32.05 -35.64
C GLU A 26 19.90 32.18 -34.72
N HIS A 27 18.92 33.01 -35.09
CA HIS A 27 17.67 33.13 -34.36
C HIS A 27 16.88 31.82 -34.32
N ASP A 28 16.76 31.14 -35.46
CA ASP A 28 16.08 29.85 -35.58
C ASP A 28 16.80 28.76 -34.78
N ARG A 29 18.14 28.79 -34.77
CA ARG A 29 18.94 27.90 -33.93
C ARG A 29 18.66 28.13 -32.45
N HIS A 30 18.71 29.38 -31.97
CA HIS A 30 18.42 29.68 -30.58
C HIS A 30 16.97 29.34 -30.19
N LEU A 31 16.03 29.50 -31.11
CA LEU A 31 14.63 29.14 -30.88
C LEU A 31 14.47 27.62 -30.75
N LYS A 32 15.15 26.84 -31.60
CA LYS A 32 15.21 25.37 -31.49
C LYS A 32 15.86 24.91 -30.18
N GLU A 33 16.98 25.51 -29.78
CA GLU A 33 17.67 25.20 -28.52
C GLU A 33 16.75 25.47 -27.31
N LYS A 34 16.09 26.63 -27.28
CA LYS A 34 15.12 26.98 -26.23
C LYS A 34 13.92 26.02 -26.23
N GLN A 35 13.40 25.67 -27.40
CA GLN A 35 12.29 24.74 -27.53
C GLN A 35 12.67 23.32 -27.05
N ALA A 36 13.86 22.83 -27.41
CA ALA A 36 14.38 21.55 -26.93
C ALA A 36 14.49 21.54 -25.41
N ARG A 37 15.03 22.63 -24.82
CA ARG A 37 15.12 22.77 -23.37
C ARG A 37 13.77 22.81 -22.68
N ILE A 38 12.78 23.49 -23.26
CA ILE A 38 11.40 23.51 -22.74
C ILE A 38 10.81 22.10 -22.77
N ASN A 39 11.04 21.34 -23.85
CA ASN A 39 10.54 19.98 -23.98
C ASN A 39 11.18 19.04 -22.95
N GLU A 40 12.50 19.13 -22.73
CA GLU A 40 13.19 18.40 -21.67
C GLU A 40 12.61 18.71 -20.29
N LEU A 41 12.45 20.00 -19.95
CA LEU A 41 11.90 20.41 -18.66
C LEU A 41 10.44 19.98 -18.47
N ARG A 42 9.65 19.93 -19.56
CA ARG A 42 8.29 19.41 -19.52
C ARG A 42 8.28 17.91 -19.25
N GLN A 43 9.18 17.15 -19.89
CA GLN A 43 9.32 15.73 -19.66
C GLN A 43 9.78 15.43 -18.23
N GLU A 44 10.77 16.17 -17.72
CA GLU A 44 11.23 16.04 -16.34
C GLU A 44 10.11 16.35 -15.33
N ASN A 45 9.35 17.44 -15.54
CA ASN A 45 8.20 17.75 -14.69
C ASN A 45 7.12 16.67 -14.75
N PHE A 46 6.88 16.09 -15.91
CA PHE A 46 5.94 14.98 -16.07
C PHE A 46 6.41 13.75 -15.27
N ASP A 47 7.68 13.36 -15.41
CA ASP A 47 8.26 12.22 -14.71
C ASP A 47 8.29 12.44 -13.19
N LEU A 48 8.66 13.63 -12.74
CA LEU A 48 8.62 14.01 -11.32
C LEU A 48 7.20 13.95 -10.76
N THR A 49 6.21 14.48 -11.50
CA THR A 49 4.81 14.45 -11.08
C THR A 49 4.29 13.01 -10.99
N ARG A 50 4.68 12.15 -11.94
CA ARG A 50 4.36 10.73 -11.93
C ARG A 50 4.97 10.02 -10.72
N GLN A 51 6.25 10.25 -10.44
CA GLN A 51 6.92 9.68 -9.27
C GLN A 51 6.26 10.14 -7.97
N LEU A 52 5.90 11.42 -7.87
CA LEU A 52 5.22 11.99 -6.71
C LEU A 52 3.86 11.30 -6.48
N ASN A 53 3.10 11.06 -7.54
CA ASN A 53 1.84 10.33 -7.44
C ASN A 53 2.05 8.87 -6.96
N ILE A 54 3.05 8.17 -7.49
CA ILE A 54 3.40 6.81 -7.03
C ILE A 54 3.77 6.82 -5.54
N TYR A 55 4.53 7.81 -5.07
CA TYR A 55 4.86 7.92 -3.66
C TYR A 55 3.63 8.18 -2.79
N LYS A 56 2.70 9.04 -3.23
CA LYS A 56 1.43 9.28 -2.53
C LYS A 56 0.58 8.01 -2.42
N GLN A 57 0.42 7.26 -3.51
CA GLN A 57 -0.30 5.98 -3.49
C GLN A 57 0.35 4.97 -2.54
N LYS A 58 1.68 4.91 -2.51
CA LYS A 58 2.41 4.07 -1.55
C LYS A 58 2.17 4.53 -0.10
N GLU A 59 2.21 5.84 0.15
CA GLU A 59 1.91 6.40 1.47
C GLU A 59 0.47 6.09 1.92
N GLU A 60 -0.51 6.21 1.03
CA GLU A 60 -1.90 5.85 1.29
C GLU A 60 -2.06 4.35 1.60
N SER A 61 -1.45 3.47 0.80
CA SER A 61 -1.49 2.02 1.08
C SER A 61 -0.79 1.63 2.38
N ILE A 62 0.34 2.27 2.72
CA ILE A 62 1.02 2.07 4.01
C ILE A 62 0.15 2.56 5.15
N SER A 63 -0.45 3.74 5.03
CA SER A 63 -1.31 4.29 6.09
C SER A 63 -2.54 3.41 6.32
N LEU A 64 -3.19 2.91 5.26
CA LEU A 64 -4.29 1.94 5.36
C LEU A 64 -3.84 0.62 5.99
N ALA A 65 -2.65 0.12 5.64
CA ALA A 65 -2.10 -1.09 6.26
C ALA A 65 -1.85 -0.88 7.76
N LEU A 66 -1.38 0.30 8.17
CA LEU A 66 -1.15 0.64 9.57
C LEU A 66 -2.46 0.79 10.36
N THR A 67 -3.51 1.38 9.78
CA THR A 67 -4.82 1.46 10.43
C THR A 67 -5.41 0.07 10.61
N ASN A 68 -5.36 -0.77 9.56
CA ASN A 68 -5.85 -2.14 9.63
C ASN A 68 -5.08 -3.00 10.63
N ALA A 69 -3.75 -2.85 10.68
CA ALA A 69 -2.92 -3.55 11.66
C ALA A 69 -3.28 -3.13 13.09
N ASN A 70 -3.52 -1.83 13.32
CA ASN A 70 -3.94 -1.32 14.63
C ASN A 70 -5.35 -1.81 15.02
N GLU A 71 -6.29 -1.86 14.07
CA GLU A 71 -7.62 -2.41 14.30
C GLU A 71 -7.55 -3.89 14.64
N LYS A 72 -6.80 -4.68 13.86
CA LYS A 72 -6.58 -6.11 14.14
C LYS A 72 -5.90 -6.33 15.49
N ALA A 73 -4.93 -5.50 15.86
CA ALA A 73 -4.31 -5.57 17.18
C ALA A 73 -5.33 -5.31 18.30
N LYS A 74 -6.21 -4.30 18.15
CA LYS A 74 -7.30 -4.04 19.11
C LYS A 74 -8.29 -5.20 19.18
N GLU A 75 -8.65 -5.79 18.04
CA GLU A 75 -9.53 -6.96 17.97
C GLU A 75 -8.92 -8.16 18.71
N ILE A 76 -7.63 -8.45 18.50
CA ILE A 76 -6.92 -9.54 19.18
C ILE A 76 -6.89 -9.30 20.70
N ILE A 77 -6.60 -8.07 21.13
CA ILE A 77 -6.62 -7.73 22.57
C ILE A 77 -8.02 -7.90 23.15
N ALA A 78 -9.07 -7.47 22.44
CA ALA A 78 -10.45 -7.63 22.89
C ALA A 78 -10.85 -9.10 22.98
N LYS A 79 -10.50 -9.91 21.97
CA LYS A 79 -10.75 -11.35 21.94
C LYS A 79 -10.03 -12.06 23.09
N ALA A 80 -8.75 -11.76 23.31
CA ALA A 80 -7.98 -12.34 24.41
C ALA A 80 -8.60 -11.98 25.76
N LYS A 81 -8.99 -10.71 25.99
CA LYS A 81 -9.70 -10.30 27.22
C LYS A 81 -11.01 -11.06 27.41
N LEU A 82 -11.77 -11.26 26.34
CA LEU A 82 -13.02 -12.03 26.39
C LEU A 82 -12.76 -13.48 26.78
N GLU A 83 -11.81 -14.14 26.11
CA GLU A 83 -11.41 -15.52 26.40
C GLU A 83 -10.96 -15.67 27.85
N TYR A 84 -10.11 -14.78 28.35
CA TYR A 84 -9.70 -14.78 29.77
C TYR A 84 -10.88 -14.59 30.73
N SER A 85 -11.81 -13.70 30.42
CA SER A 85 -12.99 -13.50 31.26
C SER A 85 -13.88 -14.75 31.34
N LEU A 86 -13.91 -15.53 30.27
CA LEU A 86 -14.67 -16.77 30.19
C LEU A 86 -13.93 -17.90 30.93
N GLU A 87 -12.62 -18.01 30.75
CA GLU A 87 -11.79 -18.96 31.48
C GLU A 87 -11.85 -18.72 32.99
N LEU A 88 -11.83 -17.47 33.44
CA LEU A 88 -12.02 -17.12 34.85
C LEU A 88 -13.37 -17.61 35.38
N LYS A 89 -14.46 -17.38 34.65
CA LYS A 89 -15.80 -17.89 35.03
C LYS A 89 -15.83 -19.42 35.07
N ASN A 90 -15.17 -20.09 34.13
CA ASN A 90 -15.06 -21.54 34.12
C ASN A 90 -14.29 -22.05 35.35
N LEU A 91 -13.26 -21.31 35.78
CA LEU A 91 -12.46 -21.62 36.95
C LEU A 91 -13.25 -21.41 38.24
N ASP A 92 -14.05 -20.34 38.34
CA ASP A 92 -14.98 -20.12 39.44
C ASP A 92 -16.00 -21.26 39.53
N ALA A 93 -16.60 -21.65 38.40
CA ALA A 93 -17.52 -22.79 38.35
C ALA A 93 -16.84 -24.12 38.72
N PHE A 94 -15.58 -24.29 38.37
CA PHE A 94 -14.77 -25.44 38.79
C PHE A 94 -14.56 -25.43 40.31
N TYR A 95 -14.16 -24.29 40.88
CA TYR A 95 -13.98 -24.15 42.32
C TYR A 95 -15.27 -24.45 43.09
N GLU A 96 -16.42 -23.96 42.62
CA GLU A 96 -17.72 -24.28 43.23
C GLU A 96 -18.04 -25.78 43.19
N LYS A 97 -17.80 -26.45 42.06
CA LYS A 97 -18.01 -27.91 41.95
C LYS A 97 -17.12 -28.68 42.91
N TRP A 98 -15.85 -28.31 43.04
CA TRP A 98 -14.93 -28.94 43.98
C TRP A 98 -15.30 -28.67 45.42
N ASN A 99 -15.68 -27.44 45.76
CA ASN A 99 -16.17 -27.11 47.09
C ASN A 99 -17.42 -27.93 47.43
N ASN A 100 -18.34 -28.11 46.48
CA ASN A 100 -19.52 -28.97 46.66
C ASN A 100 -19.13 -30.44 46.86
N PHE A 101 -18.18 -30.95 46.08
CA PHE A 101 -17.66 -32.31 46.23
C PHE A 101 -17.02 -32.54 47.62
N PHE A 102 -16.18 -31.61 48.08
CA PHE A 102 -15.58 -31.66 49.41
C PHE A 102 -16.64 -31.59 50.52
N ASN A 103 -17.64 -30.70 50.38
CA ASN A 103 -18.78 -30.65 51.31
C ASN A 103 -19.57 -31.97 51.34
N GLU A 104 -19.73 -32.65 50.20
CA GLU A 104 -20.35 -33.99 50.16
C GLU A 104 -19.48 -35.07 50.78
N LEU A 105 -18.15 -35.01 50.59
CA LEU A 105 -17.21 -35.94 51.21
C LEU A 105 -17.21 -35.82 52.73
N ILE A 106 -17.15 -34.60 53.27
CA ILE A 106 -17.22 -34.35 54.72
C ILE A 106 -18.54 -34.88 55.29
N LYS A 107 -19.67 -34.67 54.59
CA LYS A 107 -20.97 -35.19 55.01
C LYS A 107 -21.03 -36.72 55.03
N ARG A 108 -20.41 -37.38 54.04
CA ARG A 108 -20.43 -38.85 53.91
C ARG A 108 -19.43 -39.55 54.83
N TYR A 109 -18.31 -38.90 55.16
CA TYR A 109 -17.25 -39.48 55.99
C TYR A 109 -16.83 -38.53 57.13
N PRO A 110 -17.65 -38.39 58.19
CA PRO A 110 -17.37 -37.47 59.30
C PRO A 110 -16.09 -37.79 60.11
N LYS A 111 -15.56 -39.01 59.99
CA LYS A 111 -14.31 -39.43 60.67
C LYS A 111 -13.05 -38.91 59.98
N MET A 112 -13.15 -38.34 58.80
CA MET A 112 -12.04 -37.77 58.03
C MET A 112 -11.80 -36.30 58.42
N HIS A 113 -11.84 -36.01 59.73
CA HIS A 113 -11.75 -34.63 60.25
C HIS A 113 -10.34 -34.01 60.13
N ASP A 114 -9.32 -34.85 59.88
CA ASP A 114 -7.93 -34.44 59.71
C ASP A 114 -7.59 -34.00 58.27
N PHE A 115 -8.53 -34.14 57.32
CA PHE A 115 -8.33 -33.69 55.95
C PHE A 115 -8.64 -32.19 55.88
N ASP A 116 -7.61 -31.39 55.59
CA ASP A 116 -7.72 -29.94 55.50
C ASP A 116 -8.07 -29.53 54.06
N ASP A 117 -9.35 -29.68 53.72
CA ASP A 117 -9.93 -29.36 52.41
C ASP A 117 -9.55 -27.93 51.97
N LYS A 118 -9.48 -27.00 52.93
CA LYS A 118 -9.13 -25.60 52.68
C LYS A 118 -7.68 -25.44 52.23
N LYS A 119 -6.76 -26.24 52.78
CA LYS A 119 -5.34 -26.24 52.40
C LYS A 119 -5.13 -26.85 51.01
N VAL A 120 -5.90 -27.88 50.66
CA VAL A 120 -5.86 -28.45 49.30
C VAL A 120 -6.41 -27.44 48.28
N LEU A 121 -7.53 -26.78 48.58
CA LEU A 121 -8.09 -25.72 47.74
C LEU A 121 -7.17 -24.50 47.62
N SER A 122 -6.46 -24.12 48.69
CA SER A 122 -5.48 -23.02 48.64
C SER A 122 -4.27 -23.37 47.78
N ASN A 123 -3.76 -24.60 47.89
CA ASN A 123 -2.63 -25.06 47.09
C ASN A 123 -3.02 -25.12 45.60
N ILE A 124 -4.20 -25.67 45.28
CA ILE A 124 -4.72 -25.69 43.90
C ILE A 124 -4.86 -24.26 43.36
N LYS A 125 -5.36 -23.32 44.17
CA LYS A 125 -5.48 -21.92 43.78
C LYS A 125 -4.11 -21.26 43.52
N GLU A 126 -3.12 -21.58 44.34
CA GLU A 126 -1.75 -21.08 44.20
C GLU A 126 -1.05 -21.68 42.97
N ASP A 127 -1.22 -22.97 42.71
CA ASP A 127 -0.73 -23.65 41.51
C ASP A 127 -1.35 -23.06 40.24
N ILE A 128 -2.67 -22.85 40.23
CA ILE A 128 -3.37 -22.19 39.14
C ILE A 128 -2.83 -20.78 38.92
N LYS A 129 -2.62 -20.00 39.99
CA LYS A 129 -2.06 -18.65 39.92
C LYS A 129 -0.63 -18.67 39.34
N ASN A 130 0.18 -19.65 39.69
CA ASN A 130 1.53 -19.82 39.18
C ASN A 130 1.53 -20.20 37.68
N ILE A 131 0.62 -21.08 37.25
CA ILE A 131 0.47 -21.46 35.84
C ILE A 131 0.03 -20.26 35.00
N VAL A 132 -0.97 -19.51 35.45
CA VAL A 132 -1.45 -18.29 34.77
C VAL A 132 -0.33 -17.23 34.73
N SER A 133 0.42 -17.04 35.82
CA SER A 133 1.54 -16.08 35.82
C SER A 133 2.69 -16.52 34.91
N GLY A 134 2.94 -17.83 34.78
CA GLY A 134 3.96 -18.40 33.91
C GLY A 134 3.63 -18.28 32.42
N THR A 135 2.35 -18.37 32.02
CA THR A 135 1.94 -18.17 30.63
C THR A 135 2.02 -16.71 30.18
N TYR A 136 1.93 -15.75 31.11
CA TYR A 136 2.17 -14.32 30.85
C TYR A 136 3.65 -13.96 30.61
N GLN A 137 4.58 -14.87 30.92
CA GLN A 137 6.01 -14.71 30.60
C GLN A 137 6.38 -15.23 29.20
N ILE A 138 5.41 -15.40 28.28
CA ILE A 138 5.73 -15.43 26.85
C ILE A 138 6.23 -14.02 26.52
N SER A 139 7.54 -13.93 26.52
CA SER A 139 8.32 -12.70 26.54
C SER A 139 7.93 -11.78 25.38
N TYR A 140 7.27 -10.67 25.71
CA TYR A 140 7.73 -9.39 25.18
C TYR A 140 9.10 -9.17 25.81
N LYS A 141 10.15 -9.79 25.25
CA LYS A 141 11.46 -9.20 25.43
C LYS A 141 11.36 -7.86 24.73
N GLU A 142 11.28 -6.79 25.53
CA GLU A 142 11.57 -5.41 25.11
C GLU A 142 13.06 -5.32 24.72
N ASP A 143 13.50 -6.18 23.80
CA ASP A 143 14.82 -6.12 23.22
C ASP A 143 14.73 -5.10 22.08
N ASN A 144 15.20 -3.91 22.44
CA ASN A 144 15.49 -2.74 21.62
C ASN A 144 14.37 -1.72 21.55
N LYS A 145 14.62 -0.58 22.21
CA LYS A 145 14.17 0.77 21.83
C LYS A 145 13.73 0.77 20.37
N ASN A 146 12.41 0.75 20.20
CA ASN A 146 11.75 0.43 18.94
C ASN A 146 12.35 1.25 17.81
N SER A 147 12.90 0.60 16.79
CA SER A 147 13.31 1.25 15.54
C SER A 147 12.18 2.17 15.02
N VAL A 148 10.92 1.78 15.23
CA VAL A 148 9.72 2.56 14.91
C VAL A 148 9.55 3.80 15.79
N SER A 149 9.82 3.75 17.10
CA SER A 149 9.73 4.94 17.96
C SER A 149 10.85 5.93 17.65
N VAL A 150 12.07 5.44 17.39
CA VAL A 150 13.20 6.25 16.93
C VAL A 150 12.92 6.89 15.56
N LEU A 151 12.25 6.18 14.65
CA LEU A 151 11.83 6.71 13.35
C LEU A 151 10.72 7.76 13.50
N LEU A 152 9.74 7.55 14.37
CA LEU A 152 8.67 8.52 14.67
C LEU A 152 9.23 9.79 15.31
N ASP A 153 10.20 9.68 16.22
CA ASP A 153 10.87 10.82 16.83
C ASP A 153 11.69 11.59 15.79
N LYS A 154 12.44 10.90 14.91
CA LYS A 154 13.14 11.55 13.78
C LYS A 154 12.20 12.21 12.77
N LEU A 155 11.02 11.63 12.52
CA LEU A 155 10.00 12.21 11.64
C LEU A 155 9.41 13.48 12.24
N LYS A 156 9.18 13.49 13.55
CA LYS A 156 8.73 14.68 14.30
C LYS A 156 9.80 15.78 14.30
N GLU A 157 11.08 15.45 14.49
CA GLU A 157 12.19 16.41 14.40
C GLU A 157 12.31 17.04 13.00
N HIS A 158 12.17 16.25 11.93
CA HIS A 158 12.19 16.77 10.55
C HIS A 158 10.96 17.63 10.20
N SER A 159 9.83 17.42 10.88
CA SER A 159 8.64 18.25 10.71
C SER A 159 8.78 19.62 11.38
N GLN A 160 9.48 19.72 12.51
CA GLN A 160 9.68 20.98 13.23
C GLN A 160 10.84 21.83 12.68
N ASN A 161 11.83 21.24 12.01
CA ASN A 161 12.99 21.97 11.45
C ASN A 161 12.78 22.60 10.06
N LYS A 162 11.54 22.69 9.56
CA LYS A 162 11.21 23.39 8.30
C LYS A 162 10.75 24.83 8.53
N GLU A 163 11.51 25.62 9.29
CA GLU A 163 11.59 27.05 9.00
C GLU A 163 12.36 27.20 7.67
N ARG A 164 11.64 27.13 6.55
CA ARG A 164 12.18 27.52 5.26
C ARG A 164 12.67 28.96 5.42
N LYS A 165 14.00 29.18 5.37
CA LYS A 165 14.56 30.52 5.16
C LYS A 165 13.90 31.10 3.91
N LYS A 166 12.93 31.99 4.09
CA LYS A 166 12.34 32.79 3.02
C LYS A 166 13.48 33.65 2.46
N VAL A 167 14.04 33.23 1.33
CA VAL A 167 14.82 34.14 0.50
C VAL A 167 13.83 35.13 -0.08
N SER A 168 13.86 36.37 0.42
CA SER A 168 13.05 37.45 -0.12
C SER A 168 13.62 37.84 -1.49
N LEU A 169 12.94 37.41 -2.56
CA LEU A 169 13.13 38.00 -3.88
C LEU A 169 12.40 39.35 -3.88
N LYS A 170 13.15 40.44 -3.87
CA LYS A 170 12.62 41.77 -4.17
C LYS A 170 12.38 41.83 -5.68
N THR A 171 11.14 41.68 -6.11
CA THR A 171 10.71 42.09 -7.45
C THR A 171 10.01 43.43 -7.34
N ASN A 172 10.36 44.34 -8.26
CA ASN A 172 9.76 45.67 -8.38
C ASN A 172 8.22 45.62 -8.40
N GLU A 173 7.66 46.67 -7.83
CA GLU A 173 6.25 46.94 -7.62
C GLU A 173 5.44 46.93 -8.93
N ASN A 174 4.12 46.73 -8.75
CA ASN A 174 3.03 46.84 -9.72
C ASN A 174 2.84 45.69 -10.72
N VAL A 175 2.23 44.59 -10.24
CA VAL A 175 0.93 44.12 -10.78
C VAL A 175 0.16 43.46 -9.63
N ASN A 176 -1.11 43.81 -9.47
CA ASN A 176 -2.00 43.30 -8.41
C ASN A 176 -2.37 41.83 -8.67
N LYS A 177 -1.55 40.90 -8.17
CA LYS A 177 -1.67 39.44 -8.41
C LYS A 177 -2.86 38.78 -7.69
N ASP A 178 -3.45 39.44 -6.71
CA ASP A 178 -4.54 38.85 -5.91
C ASP A 178 -5.91 38.87 -6.61
N ILE A 179 -6.06 39.65 -7.68
CA ILE A 179 -7.30 39.73 -8.46
C ILE A 179 -7.33 38.64 -9.54
N ILE A 180 -6.20 38.37 -10.21
CA ILE A 180 -6.12 37.41 -11.32
C ILE A 180 -6.30 35.97 -10.83
N ILE A 181 -5.66 35.61 -9.72
CA ILE A 181 -5.71 34.25 -9.15
C ILE A 181 -7.12 33.88 -8.66
N LYS A 182 -7.91 34.85 -8.17
CA LYS A 182 -9.28 34.59 -7.73
C LYS A 182 -10.22 34.31 -8.90
N THR A 183 -10.11 35.08 -9.99
CA THR A 183 -10.91 34.87 -11.20
C THR A 183 -10.55 33.60 -11.96
N GLU A 184 -9.28 33.18 -12.01
CA GLU A 184 -8.89 31.93 -12.68
C GLU A 184 -9.27 30.69 -11.86
N CYS A 185 -9.12 30.71 -10.54
CA CYS A 185 -9.57 29.61 -9.69
C CYS A 185 -11.11 29.48 -9.68
N GLU A 186 -11.88 30.57 -9.61
CA GLU A 186 -13.34 30.48 -9.61
C GLU A 186 -13.92 29.99 -10.94
N LEU A 187 -13.26 30.30 -12.08
CA LEU A 187 -13.67 29.79 -13.39
C LEU A 187 -13.35 28.29 -13.58
N GLU A 188 -12.22 27.80 -13.08
CA GLU A 188 -11.88 26.36 -13.14
C GLU A 188 -12.78 25.50 -12.23
N TYR A 189 -13.18 26.00 -11.06
CA TYR A 189 -14.08 25.27 -10.15
C TYR A 189 -15.53 25.18 -10.67
N GLN A 190 -16.01 26.16 -11.44
CA GLN A 190 -17.36 26.09 -12.02
C GLN A 190 -17.45 25.19 -13.26
N GLU A 191 -16.37 25.05 -14.05
CA GLU A 191 -16.35 24.09 -15.17
C GLU A 191 -16.26 22.63 -14.71
N GLN A 192 -15.58 22.34 -13.60
CA GLN A 192 -15.43 20.98 -13.09
C GLN A 192 -16.69 20.47 -12.39
N ASN A 193 -17.43 21.33 -11.67
CA ASN A 193 -18.65 20.93 -10.95
C ASN A 193 -19.81 20.58 -11.90
N ASN A 194 -19.83 21.11 -13.13
CA ASN A 194 -20.83 20.75 -14.14
C ASN A 194 -20.56 19.41 -14.86
N LYS A 195 -19.41 18.76 -14.62
CA LYS A 195 -19.04 17.45 -15.21
C LYS A 195 -19.17 16.26 -14.25
N ILE A 196 -19.55 16.47 -13.00
CA ILE A 196 -19.52 15.42 -11.95
C ILE A 196 -20.59 14.33 -12.14
N ASN A 197 -21.61 14.52 -12.99
CA ASN A 197 -22.69 13.55 -13.15
C ASN A 197 -22.65 12.70 -14.44
N ASN A 198 -21.52 12.61 -15.14
CA ASN A 198 -21.41 11.83 -16.38
C ASN A 198 -20.24 10.83 -16.40
N ILE A 199 -20.07 10.04 -15.32
CA ILE A 199 -19.25 8.83 -15.40
C ILE A 199 -20.03 7.81 -16.23
N LYS A 200 -19.74 7.73 -17.53
CA LYS A 200 -20.24 6.65 -18.38
C LYS A 200 -19.54 5.34 -17.98
N PRO A 201 -20.24 4.20 -17.96
CA PRO A 201 -19.61 2.91 -17.73
C PRO A 201 -18.49 2.69 -18.76
N ILE A 202 -17.40 2.06 -18.31
CA ILE A 202 -16.16 1.78 -19.09
C ILE A 202 -16.48 1.06 -20.42
N THR A 203 -17.64 0.41 -20.52
CA THR A 203 -18.17 -0.24 -21.72
C THR A 203 -18.37 0.70 -22.93
N ASN A 204 -18.36 2.02 -22.73
CA ASN A 204 -18.68 2.99 -23.79
C ASN A 204 -17.46 3.75 -24.35
N LEU A 205 -16.25 3.42 -23.93
CA LEU A 205 -15.02 3.99 -24.48
C LEU A 205 -14.65 3.26 -25.79
N LYS A 206 -14.79 3.97 -26.92
CA LYS A 206 -14.40 3.45 -28.24
C LYS A 206 -12.93 3.77 -28.51
N LEU A 207 -12.22 2.82 -29.11
CA LEU A 207 -10.86 3.01 -29.63
C LEU A 207 -10.86 4.02 -30.79
N ASP A 208 -9.74 4.72 -30.97
CA ASP A 208 -9.54 5.59 -32.13
C ASP A 208 -9.41 4.77 -33.41
N ASN A 209 -9.71 5.37 -34.58
CA ASN A 209 -9.95 4.63 -35.82
C ASN A 209 -8.76 3.77 -36.31
N GLU A 210 -7.53 4.09 -35.92
CA GLU A 210 -6.32 3.32 -36.25
C GLU A 210 -6.15 2.06 -35.38
N GLU A 211 -6.72 2.02 -34.18
CA GLU A 211 -6.59 0.89 -33.23
C GLU A 211 -7.77 -0.11 -33.33
N LYS A 212 -8.79 0.21 -34.14
CA LYS A 212 -9.96 -0.67 -34.38
C LYS A 212 -9.68 -1.83 -35.33
N GLU A 213 -8.62 -1.75 -36.13
CA GLU A 213 -8.26 -2.82 -37.07
C GLU A 213 -7.67 -4.04 -36.36
N GLU A 214 -7.12 -3.85 -35.16
CA GLU A 214 -6.46 -4.93 -34.40
C GLU A 214 -7.24 -5.38 -33.15
N PHE A 215 -8.11 -4.53 -32.58
CA PHE A 215 -8.84 -4.84 -31.34
C PHE A 215 -10.28 -4.33 -31.38
N GLU A 216 -11.23 -5.18 -30.97
CA GLU A 216 -12.66 -4.82 -30.97
C GLU A 216 -13.03 -3.87 -29.81
N SER A 217 -12.23 -3.88 -28.73
CA SER A 217 -12.49 -3.11 -27.50
C SER A 217 -11.22 -2.83 -26.71
N LEU A 218 -11.23 -1.80 -25.86
CA LEU A 218 -10.13 -1.55 -24.90
C LEU A 218 -9.90 -2.73 -23.95
N LEU A 219 -10.97 -3.45 -23.61
CA LEU A 219 -10.87 -4.68 -22.82
C LEU A 219 -10.13 -5.77 -23.60
N ASP A 220 -10.37 -5.84 -24.91
CA ASP A 220 -9.74 -6.79 -25.82
C ASP A 220 -8.23 -6.50 -25.97
N LYS A 221 -7.87 -5.22 -26.12
CA LYS A 221 -6.47 -4.74 -26.09
C LYS A 221 -5.77 -5.12 -24.78
N PHE A 222 -6.45 -5.02 -23.64
CA PHE A 222 -5.88 -5.36 -22.34
C PHE A 222 -5.60 -6.86 -22.18
N LEU A 223 -6.52 -7.71 -22.66
CA LEU A 223 -6.36 -9.17 -22.60
C LEU A 223 -5.26 -9.66 -23.56
N HIS A 224 -5.14 -9.06 -24.75
CA HIS A 224 -4.15 -9.44 -25.75
C HIS A 224 -2.72 -8.96 -25.44
N THR A 225 -2.57 -7.81 -24.77
CA THR A 225 -1.24 -7.25 -24.41
C THR A 225 -0.61 -7.93 -23.20
N ASN A 226 -1.40 -8.44 -22.26
CA ASN A 226 -0.90 -9.10 -21.05
C ASN A 226 -0.18 -10.44 -21.31
N ASN A 227 -0.50 -11.14 -22.41
CA ASN A 227 0.20 -12.38 -22.77
C ASN A 227 1.67 -12.16 -23.18
N LYS A 228 2.08 -10.94 -23.58
CA LYS A 228 3.48 -10.63 -23.91
C LYS A 228 4.30 -10.16 -22.69
N ILE A 229 3.64 -9.63 -21.66
CA ILE A 229 4.29 -9.08 -20.46
C ILE A 229 4.69 -10.18 -19.46
N SER A 230 4.05 -11.36 -19.52
CA SER A 230 4.15 -12.42 -18.51
C SER A 230 5.51 -13.15 -18.42
N LYS A 231 6.24 -13.30 -19.54
CA LYS A 231 7.45 -14.15 -19.58
C LYS A 231 8.58 -13.69 -18.64
N GLY A 232 8.63 -12.41 -18.28
CA GLY A 232 9.66 -11.85 -17.39
C GLY A 232 9.31 -11.88 -15.91
N TYR A 233 8.02 -11.83 -15.56
CA TYR A 233 7.56 -11.69 -14.18
C TYR A 233 7.40 -13.06 -13.49
N GLU A 234 7.05 -14.10 -14.27
CA GLU A 234 6.92 -15.49 -13.79
C GLU A 234 8.23 -16.04 -13.23
N SER A 235 9.38 -15.72 -13.85
CA SER A 235 10.70 -16.24 -13.43
C SER A 235 11.19 -15.67 -12.09
N ARG A 236 10.68 -14.51 -11.64
CA ARG A 236 11.04 -13.94 -10.33
C ARG A 236 10.15 -14.42 -9.19
N ILE A 237 8.92 -14.84 -9.49
CA ILE A 237 7.98 -15.39 -8.49
C ILE A 237 8.23 -16.89 -8.29
N LEU A 238 8.67 -17.61 -9.33
CA LEU A 238 8.86 -19.06 -9.30
C LEU A 238 10.29 -19.52 -8.95
N ASN A 239 11.25 -18.61 -8.77
CA ASN A 239 12.61 -18.99 -8.35
C ASN A 239 12.71 -19.16 -6.83
N THR A 240 11.89 -20.05 -6.28
CA THR A 240 12.11 -20.69 -4.98
C THR A 240 12.80 -22.01 -5.24
N ASN A 241 14.12 -21.97 -5.40
CA ASN A 241 14.99 -23.15 -5.43
C ASN A 241 15.11 -23.80 -4.03
N LYS A 242 13.98 -23.95 -3.34
CA LYS A 242 13.79 -24.85 -2.22
C LYS A 242 12.82 -25.91 -2.70
N LYS A 243 13.34 -27.10 -3.02
CA LYS A 243 12.53 -28.32 -3.09
C LYS A 243 11.89 -28.51 -1.72
N SER A 244 10.73 -27.90 -1.51
CA SER A 244 9.85 -28.17 -0.38
C SER A 244 9.37 -29.59 -0.56
N LYS A 245 10.00 -30.55 0.13
CA LYS A 245 9.45 -31.90 0.27
C LYS A 245 8.12 -31.75 1.00
N TYR A 246 7.03 -31.94 0.28
CA TYR A 246 5.71 -32.04 0.89
C TYR A 246 5.71 -33.21 1.89
N PRO A 247 4.94 -33.09 2.99
CA PRO A 247 4.81 -34.19 3.95
C PRO A 247 4.27 -35.42 3.23
N LYS A 248 4.94 -36.58 3.44
CA LYS A 248 4.50 -37.86 2.86
C LYS A 248 3.10 -38.22 3.38
N ALA A 249 2.31 -38.87 2.54
CA ALA A 249 0.94 -39.29 2.82
C ALA A 249 0.79 -39.84 4.25
N ASN A 250 -0.13 -39.23 5.01
CA ASN A 250 -0.58 -39.77 6.28
C ASN A 250 -1.53 -40.95 6.03
N SER A 251 -1.86 -41.71 7.08
CA SER A 251 -2.78 -42.85 7.04
C SER A 251 -4.20 -42.52 6.50
N SER A 252 -4.49 -41.25 6.22
CA SER A 252 -5.71 -40.77 5.57
C SER A 252 -5.67 -40.89 4.03
N GLY A 253 -4.57 -41.37 3.43
CA GLY A 253 -4.47 -41.60 1.99
C GLY A 253 -4.48 -40.33 1.13
N PHE A 254 -4.35 -39.15 1.74
CA PHE A 254 -4.38 -37.88 1.05
C PHE A 254 -2.96 -37.45 0.65
N ASP A 255 -2.69 -37.40 -0.65
CA ASP A 255 -1.43 -36.92 -1.21
C ASP A 255 -1.62 -35.54 -1.86
N PHE A 256 -0.93 -34.54 -1.32
CA PHE A 256 -1.00 -33.17 -1.81
C PHE A 256 -0.40 -33.01 -3.20
N GLU A 257 0.58 -33.83 -3.59
CA GLU A 257 1.14 -33.78 -4.95
C GLU A 257 0.12 -34.28 -5.98
N GLN A 258 -0.68 -35.29 -5.65
CA GLN A 258 -1.79 -35.76 -6.50
C GLN A 258 -2.95 -34.77 -6.55
N ALA A 259 -3.26 -34.07 -5.45
CA ALA A 259 -4.33 -33.08 -5.42
C ALA A 259 -4.04 -31.85 -6.31
N LEU A 260 -2.77 -31.45 -6.41
CA LEU A 260 -2.33 -30.34 -7.26
C LEU A 260 -2.26 -30.71 -8.73
N ASN A 261 -2.00 -31.98 -9.04
CA ASN A 261 -1.92 -32.51 -10.40
C ASN A 261 -2.80 -33.77 -10.52
N PRO A 262 -4.13 -33.61 -10.60
CA PRO A 262 -5.02 -34.76 -10.68
C PRO A 262 -4.73 -35.56 -11.96
N THR A 263 -4.35 -36.82 -11.80
CA THR A 263 -4.19 -37.78 -12.91
C THR A 263 -5.51 -38.45 -13.26
N ASP A 264 -6.53 -38.29 -12.43
CA ASP A 264 -7.85 -38.84 -12.66
C ASP A 264 -8.61 -38.03 -13.70
N ASP A 265 -9.31 -38.75 -14.58
CA ASP A 265 -10.14 -38.14 -15.61
C ASP A 265 -11.24 -37.28 -14.98
N LEU A 266 -11.48 -36.09 -15.53
CA LEU A 266 -12.40 -35.08 -14.98
C LEU A 266 -13.80 -35.67 -14.76
N SER A 267 -14.21 -36.58 -15.63
CA SER A 267 -15.47 -37.32 -15.56
C SER A 267 -15.62 -38.12 -14.25
N LYS A 268 -14.55 -38.76 -13.76
CA LYS A 268 -14.52 -39.48 -12.47
C LYS A 268 -14.50 -38.53 -11.28
N ILE A 269 -13.73 -37.44 -11.36
CA ILE A 269 -13.67 -36.43 -10.30
C ILE A 269 -15.06 -35.82 -10.08
N MET A 270 -15.75 -35.47 -11.16
CA MET A 270 -17.09 -34.89 -11.10
C MET A 270 -18.16 -35.87 -10.60
N GLN A 271 -17.96 -37.19 -10.73
CA GLN A 271 -18.88 -38.19 -10.21
C GLN A 271 -18.93 -38.19 -8.68
N GLY A 272 -17.82 -37.86 -8.00
CA GLY A 272 -17.77 -37.74 -6.53
C GLY A 272 -18.44 -36.48 -5.97
N PHE A 273 -18.71 -35.48 -6.82
CA PHE A 273 -19.40 -34.24 -6.43
C PHE A 273 -20.90 -34.24 -6.78
N LYS A 274 -21.41 -35.30 -7.41
CA LYS A 274 -22.85 -35.49 -7.53
C LYS A 274 -23.40 -35.85 -6.15
N LEU A 275 -23.85 -34.82 -5.45
CA LEU A 275 -24.74 -34.94 -4.29
C LEU A 275 -26.04 -35.59 -4.77
N ASP A 276 -26.44 -36.69 -4.13
CA ASP A 276 -27.84 -37.15 -4.15
C ASP A 276 -28.74 -36.12 -3.46
#